data_AF-A0ABD5EIH2-F1
#
_entry.id   AF-A0ABD5EIH2-F1
#
_cell.length_a   1.000
_cell.length_b   1.000
_cell.length_c   1.000
_cell.angle_alpha   90.00
_cell.angle_beta   90.00
_cell.angle_gamma   90.00
#
_symmetry.space_group_name_H-M   'P 1'
#
loop_
_entity.id
_entity.type
_entity.pdbx_description
1 polymer ?
#
loop_
_entity_poly.entity_id
_entity_poly.type
_entity_poly.pdbx_seq_one_letter_code
_entity_poly.pdbx_strand_id
1 'polypeptide(L)'
;MFLGALGGTGLLDQLQSYVEPGEDECWTDREAREAAELLCTQQDADPDDDEEGVEGDISRRKVREDAEALRGLIFAHWRGAGRSLHRARTVVAHFPWLEEWAQPSLTVKTRYLERLRAQAARFVDLEELVVAAAATALSAPELPLGDPAFAVLGGNSRVSRAPADLWRRWRSAAGRPWEGPGTRAFLSYEIVRGMRSNLGRVTTRPEPRLRV
;
A
#
# COMPACT_ATOMS: atom_id res chain seq x y z
N MET A 1 25.10 1.40 25.50
CA MET A 1 23.91 0.75 24.89
C MET A 1 22.61 1.46 25.30
N PHE A 2 22.36 1.61 26.60
CA PHE A 2 21.16 2.27 27.15
C PHE A 2 20.91 3.72 26.69
N LEU A 3 21.92 4.60 26.77
CA LEU A 3 21.76 6.02 26.39
C LEU A 3 21.38 6.23 24.91
N GLY A 4 21.81 5.32 24.01
CA GLY A 4 21.41 5.35 22.60
C GLY A 4 20.01 4.80 22.35
N ALA A 5 19.48 3.97 23.25
CA ALA A 5 18.10 3.49 23.18
C ALA A 5 17.09 4.53 23.72
N LEU A 6 17.53 5.45 24.58
CA LEU A 6 16.69 6.52 25.14
C LEU A 6 16.77 7.84 24.36
N GLY A 7 17.98 8.27 23.98
CA GLY A 7 18.21 9.54 23.29
C GLY A 7 18.22 9.43 21.76
N GLY A 8 18.40 10.56 21.08
CA GLY A 8 18.41 10.63 19.61
C GLY A 8 17.06 10.20 19.03
N THR A 9 17.06 9.27 18.07
CA THR A 9 15.85 8.63 17.49
C THR A 9 15.30 7.47 18.33
N GLY A 10 15.77 7.35 19.58
CA GLY A 10 15.38 6.34 20.56
C GLY A 10 14.01 6.59 21.20
N LEU A 11 13.79 6.04 22.40
CA LEU A 11 12.49 6.03 23.08
C LEU A 11 11.88 7.43 23.24
N LEU A 12 12.66 8.46 23.57
CA LEU A 12 12.15 9.83 23.72
C LEU A 12 11.56 10.36 22.41
N ASP A 13 12.28 10.20 21.30
CA ASP A 13 11.80 10.58 19.97
C ASP A 13 10.56 9.77 19.57
N GLN A 14 10.52 8.45 19.87
CA GLN A 14 9.35 7.63 19.57
C GLN A 14 8.13 7.96 20.44
N LEU A 15 8.33 8.50 21.65
CA LEU A 15 7.25 8.94 22.53
C LEU A 15 6.76 10.35 22.19
N GLN A 16 7.63 11.21 21.65
CA GLN A 16 7.29 12.58 21.25
C GLN A 16 6.80 12.69 19.79
N SER A 17 7.20 11.75 18.92
CA SER A 17 6.74 11.67 17.54
C SER A 17 5.31 11.13 17.46
N TYR A 18 4.52 11.64 16.52
CA TYR A 18 3.14 11.19 16.30
C TYR A 18 2.30 11.18 17.59
N VAL A 19 2.43 12.24 18.37
CA VAL A 19 1.49 12.57 19.46
C VAL A 19 0.36 13.41 18.84
N GLU A 20 -0.80 13.42 19.50
CA GLU A 20 -1.96 14.26 19.13
C GLU A 20 -1.50 15.62 18.62
N PRO A 21 -1.88 16.03 17.39
CA PRO A 21 -1.38 17.28 16.84
C PRO A 21 -1.84 18.45 17.73
N GLY A 22 -1.05 19.52 17.78
CA GLY A 22 -1.55 20.78 18.36
C GLY A 22 -2.74 21.32 17.55
N GLU A 23 -3.32 22.44 17.99
CA GLU A 23 -4.44 23.12 17.30
C GLU A 23 -4.17 23.43 15.81
N ASP A 24 -2.90 23.42 15.39
CA ASP A 24 -2.46 23.37 13.98
C ASP A 24 -2.59 21.96 13.37
N GLU A 25 -3.71 21.27 13.64
CA GLU A 25 -4.04 19.94 13.13
C GLU A 25 -3.99 19.95 11.59
N CYS A 26 -3.20 19.06 10.98
CA CYS A 26 -3.08 18.99 9.52
C CYS A 26 -4.40 18.65 8.81
N TRP A 27 -5.39 18.08 9.51
CA TRP A 27 -6.76 17.86 9.07
C TRP A 27 -7.68 17.50 10.24
N THR A 28 -8.97 17.74 10.08
CA THR A 28 -10.05 17.43 11.02
C THR A 28 -10.75 16.10 10.67
N ASP A 29 -11.50 15.52 11.64
CA ASP A 29 -12.34 14.34 11.37
C ASP A 29 -13.44 14.61 10.33
N ARG A 30 -13.89 15.86 10.24
CA ARG A 30 -14.86 16.29 9.23
C ARG A 30 -14.24 16.23 7.83
N GLU A 31 -13.05 16.80 7.64
CA GLU A 31 -12.35 16.76 6.35
C GLU A 31 -12.04 15.33 5.91
N ALA A 32 -11.61 14.47 6.84
CA ALA A 32 -11.38 13.06 6.55
C ALA A 32 -12.65 12.33 6.08
N ARG A 33 -13.81 12.66 6.66
CA ARG A 33 -15.11 12.10 6.27
C ARG A 33 -15.59 12.64 4.93
N GLU A 34 -15.55 13.94 4.71
CA GLU A 34 -15.94 14.58 3.44
C GLU A 34 -15.10 14.03 2.27
N ALA A 35 -13.79 13.86 2.47
CA ALA A 35 -12.91 13.25 1.47
C ALA A 35 -13.25 11.77 1.20
N ALA A 36 -13.57 10.99 2.24
CA ALA A 36 -13.96 9.60 2.06
C ALA A 36 -15.28 9.47 1.30
N GLU A 37 -16.29 10.28 1.64
CA GLU A 37 -17.58 10.33 0.95
C GLU A 37 -17.42 10.73 -0.52
N LEU A 38 -16.57 11.71 -0.82
CA LEU A 38 -16.29 12.14 -2.19
C LEU A 38 -15.68 11.02 -3.04
N LEU A 39 -14.69 10.31 -2.50
CA LEU A 39 -14.04 9.20 -3.20
C LEU A 39 -14.97 7.99 -3.39
N CYS A 40 -15.95 7.79 -2.52
CA CYS A 40 -16.96 6.74 -2.68
C CYS A 40 -18.05 7.14 -3.68
N THR A 41 -18.57 8.37 -3.63
CA THR A 41 -19.74 8.79 -4.43
C THR A 41 -19.40 8.97 -5.92
N GLN A 42 -18.19 9.42 -6.26
CA GLN A 42 -17.75 9.54 -7.65
C GLN A 42 -17.42 8.18 -8.31
N GLN A 43 -17.48 7.08 -7.56
CA GLN A 43 -17.33 5.72 -8.09
C GLN A 43 -18.60 5.25 -8.82
N ASP A 44 -19.77 5.74 -8.40
CA ASP A 44 -21.08 5.33 -8.93
C ASP A 44 -21.54 6.18 -10.13
N ALA A 45 -20.79 7.23 -10.47
CA ALA A 45 -21.06 8.06 -11.64
C ALA A 45 -20.53 7.37 -12.92
N ASP A 46 -21.43 7.10 -13.86
CA ASP A 46 -21.12 6.54 -15.18
C ASP A 46 -20.24 7.54 -15.97
N PRO A 47 -19.10 7.14 -16.55
CA PRO A 47 -18.20 8.05 -17.28
C PRO A 47 -18.80 8.74 -18.52
N ASP A 48 -20.03 8.40 -18.91
CA ASP A 48 -20.72 8.95 -20.09
C ASP A 48 -21.68 10.12 -19.78
N ASP A 49 -21.85 10.55 -18.52
CA ASP A 49 -22.86 11.56 -18.13
C ASP A 49 -22.27 12.93 -17.70
N ASP A 50 -21.18 13.37 -18.34
CA ASP A 50 -20.60 14.71 -18.11
C ASP A 50 -20.37 15.47 -19.44
N GLU A 51 -21.45 15.77 -20.16
CA GLU A 51 -21.47 16.90 -21.11
C GLU A 51 -21.73 18.22 -20.37
N GLU A 52 -20.77 18.74 -19.58
CA GLU A 52 -20.80 20.17 -19.19
C GLU A 52 -19.44 20.72 -18.70
N GLY A 53 -18.78 21.51 -19.55
CA GLY A 53 -17.87 22.60 -19.16
C GLY A 53 -16.44 22.25 -18.71
N VAL A 54 -15.45 22.64 -19.51
CA VAL A 54 -14.00 22.50 -19.26
C VAL A 54 -13.53 23.11 -17.92
N GLU A 55 -14.22 24.12 -17.38
CA GLU A 55 -13.91 24.71 -16.05
C GLU A 55 -14.45 23.86 -14.88
N GLY A 56 -15.58 23.17 -15.05
CA GLY A 56 -16.17 22.30 -14.03
C GLY A 56 -15.35 21.02 -13.83
N ASP A 57 -14.84 20.46 -14.91
CA ASP A 57 -14.03 19.24 -14.93
C ASP A 57 -12.67 19.43 -14.20
N ILE A 58 -11.98 20.56 -14.44
CA ILE A 58 -10.72 20.88 -13.75
C ILE A 58 -10.92 21.04 -12.23
N SER A 59 -12.03 21.66 -11.83
CA SER A 59 -12.38 21.85 -10.41
C SER A 59 -12.67 20.51 -9.73
N ARG A 60 -13.48 19.63 -10.35
CA ARG A 60 -13.79 18.29 -9.84
C ARG A 60 -12.55 17.42 -9.72
N ARG A 61 -11.68 17.43 -10.73
CA ARG A 61 -10.41 16.70 -10.71
C ARG A 61 -9.51 17.14 -9.55
N LYS A 62 -9.37 18.45 -9.35
CA LYS A 62 -8.54 18.98 -8.25
C LYS A 62 -9.06 18.56 -6.88
N VAL A 63 -10.39 18.65 -6.66
CA VAL A 63 -11.00 18.21 -5.40
C VAL A 63 -10.77 16.72 -5.15
N ARG A 64 -10.82 15.88 -6.19
CA ARG A 64 -10.48 14.47 -6.09
C ARG A 64 -9.00 14.24 -5.75
N GLU A 65 -8.09 14.94 -6.42
CA GLU A 65 -6.64 14.86 -6.14
C GLU A 65 -6.33 15.26 -4.68
N ASP A 66 -6.99 16.30 -4.17
CA ASP A 66 -6.87 16.74 -2.76
C ASP A 66 -7.38 15.67 -1.79
N ALA A 67 -8.52 15.03 -2.09
CA ALA A 67 -9.06 13.93 -1.28
C ALA A 67 -8.13 12.69 -1.30
N GLU A 68 -7.55 12.35 -2.45
CA GLU A 68 -6.56 11.27 -2.58
C GLU A 68 -5.27 11.57 -1.81
N ALA A 69 -4.81 12.83 -1.83
CA ALA A 69 -3.66 13.30 -1.06
C ALA A 69 -3.92 13.20 0.45
N LEU A 70 -5.09 13.64 0.91
CA LEU A 70 -5.49 13.54 2.32
C LEU A 70 -5.55 12.08 2.79
N ARG A 71 -6.15 11.21 1.99
CA ARG A 71 -6.13 9.75 2.24
C ARG A 71 -4.70 9.23 2.40
N GLY A 72 -3.81 9.60 1.49
CA GLY A 72 -2.39 9.23 1.54
C GLY A 72 -1.69 9.70 2.83
N LEU A 73 -1.97 10.92 3.26
CA LEU A 73 -1.45 11.49 4.51
C LEU A 73 -1.96 10.75 5.74
N ILE A 74 -3.26 10.46 5.81
CA ILE A 74 -3.87 9.70 6.92
C ILE A 74 -3.24 8.32 7.04
N PHE A 75 -3.10 7.58 5.93
CA PHE A 75 -2.43 6.28 5.93
C PHE A 75 -0.95 6.38 6.32
N ALA A 76 -0.23 7.40 5.85
CA ALA A 76 1.16 7.63 6.22
C ALA A 76 1.32 7.87 7.72
N HIS A 77 0.46 8.72 8.31
CA HIS A 77 0.44 9.00 9.74
C HIS A 77 0.05 7.78 10.58
N TRP A 78 -1.00 7.05 10.18
CA TRP A 78 -1.41 5.83 10.88
C TRP A 78 -0.29 4.79 10.92
N ARG A 79 0.34 4.50 9.77
CA ARG A 79 1.48 3.56 9.70
C ARG A 79 2.70 4.08 10.47
N GLY A 80 2.96 5.40 10.43
CA GLY A 80 4.04 6.06 11.16
C GLY A 80 3.86 5.93 12.68
N ALA A 81 2.69 6.31 13.18
CA ALA A 81 2.30 6.19 14.59
C ALA A 81 2.40 4.74 15.07
N GLY A 82 1.92 3.78 14.27
CA GLY A 82 1.99 2.34 14.58
C GLY A 82 3.43 1.83 14.69
N ARG A 83 4.29 2.14 13.71
CA ARG A 83 5.72 1.78 13.76
C ARG A 83 6.40 2.38 14.99
N SER A 84 6.12 3.64 15.27
CA SER A 84 6.73 4.36 16.37
C SER A 84 6.26 3.82 17.73
N LEU A 85 4.98 3.45 17.87
CA LEU A 85 4.45 2.77 19.07
C LEU A 85 5.09 1.39 19.26
N HIS A 86 5.22 0.61 18.19
CA HIS A 86 5.88 -0.70 18.23
C HIS A 86 7.35 -0.59 18.66
N ARG A 87 8.09 0.38 18.13
CA ARG A 87 9.48 0.67 18.55
C ARG A 87 9.55 1.05 20.03
N ALA A 88 8.67 1.95 20.49
CA ALA A 88 8.64 2.35 21.90
C ALA A 88 8.38 1.14 22.83
N ARG A 89 7.38 0.31 22.52
CA ARG A 89 7.09 -0.93 23.26
C ARG A 89 8.25 -1.91 23.24
N THR A 90 8.94 -2.03 22.11
CA THR A 90 10.13 -2.89 21.99
C THR A 90 11.22 -2.41 22.94
N VAL A 91 11.51 -1.11 23.02
CA VAL A 91 12.52 -0.59 23.96
C VAL A 91 12.10 -0.80 25.41
N VAL A 92 10.83 -0.55 25.77
CA VAL A 92 10.32 -0.80 27.12
C VAL A 92 10.43 -2.29 27.49
N ALA A 93 10.18 -3.21 26.57
CA ALA A 93 10.36 -4.64 26.81
C ALA A 93 11.82 -5.02 27.11
N HIS A 94 12.80 -4.28 26.57
CA HIS A 94 14.22 -4.48 26.88
C HIS A 94 14.64 -3.83 28.21
N PHE A 95 13.91 -2.82 28.67
CA PHE A 95 14.18 -2.09 29.92
C PHE A 95 12.90 -1.97 30.76
N PRO A 96 12.44 -3.06 31.41
CA PRO A 96 11.12 -3.11 32.06
C PRO A 96 10.92 -2.07 33.16
N TRP A 97 12.00 -1.62 33.80
CA TRP A 97 11.94 -0.55 34.81
C TRP A 97 11.51 0.82 34.25
N LEU A 98 11.47 1.00 32.92
CA LEU A 98 10.91 2.18 32.26
C LEU A 98 9.39 2.12 32.07
N GLU A 99 8.75 1.00 32.37
CA GLU A 99 7.32 0.76 32.07
C GLU A 99 6.42 1.83 32.70
N GLU A 100 6.52 2.03 34.02
CA GLU A 100 5.69 3.00 34.74
C GLU A 100 5.87 4.44 34.23
N TRP A 101 7.10 4.79 33.84
CA TRP A 101 7.42 6.11 33.29
C TRP A 101 6.89 6.29 31.86
N ALA A 102 6.99 5.28 31.01
CA ALA A 102 6.57 5.36 29.61
C ALA A 102 5.05 5.20 29.43
N GLN A 103 4.36 4.57 30.40
CA GLN A 103 2.96 4.16 30.26
C GLN A 103 1.98 5.31 29.96
N PRO A 104 2.08 6.50 30.58
CA PRO A 104 1.18 7.61 30.25
C PRO A 104 1.32 8.04 28.78
N SER A 105 2.56 8.18 28.30
CA SER A 105 2.83 8.56 26.90
C SER A 105 2.41 7.47 25.92
N LEU A 106 2.64 6.19 26.24
CA LEU A 106 2.17 5.06 25.44
C LEU A 106 0.64 5.03 25.35
N THR A 107 -0.06 5.40 26.42
CA THR A 107 -1.53 5.46 26.47
C THR A 107 -2.06 6.55 25.53
N VAL A 108 -1.54 7.77 25.63
CA VAL A 108 -1.90 8.88 24.73
C VAL A 108 -1.68 8.50 23.27
N LYS A 109 -0.52 7.91 22.98
CA LYS A 109 -0.14 7.49 21.63
C LYS A 109 -1.01 6.37 21.08
N THR A 110 -1.41 5.43 21.94
CA THR A 110 -2.35 4.36 21.57
C THR A 110 -3.72 4.95 21.21
N ARG A 111 -4.22 5.93 21.99
CA ARG A 111 -5.48 6.62 21.68
C ARG A 111 -5.40 7.40 20.36
N TYR A 112 -4.29 8.07 20.09
CA TYR A 112 -4.09 8.76 18.82
C TYR A 112 -4.02 7.77 17.64
N LEU A 113 -3.32 6.65 17.80
CA LEU A 113 -3.29 5.59 16.79
C LEU A 113 -4.68 5.05 16.47
N GLU A 114 -5.53 4.83 17.48
CA GLU A 114 -6.91 4.37 17.28
C GLU A 114 -7.77 5.40 16.55
N ARG A 115 -7.59 6.70 16.81
CA ARG A 115 -8.25 7.77 16.04
C ARG A 115 -7.82 7.74 14.58
N LEU A 116 -6.52 7.66 14.31
CA LEU A 116 -6.00 7.53 12.94
C LEU A 116 -6.50 6.25 12.26
N ARG A 117 -6.61 5.14 12.99
CA ARG A 117 -7.18 3.88 12.47
C ARG A 117 -8.63 4.06 12.07
N ALA A 118 -9.43 4.72 12.91
CA ALA A 118 -10.84 5.01 12.62
C ALA A 118 -11.00 5.93 11.40
N GLN A 119 -10.13 6.93 11.24
CA GLN A 119 -10.08 7.78 10.04
C GLN A 119 -9.69 7.00 8.79
N ALA A 120 -8.61 6.21 8.86
CA ALA A 120 -8.14 5.39 7.75
C ALA A 120 -9.21 4.38 7.29
N ALA A 121 -9.95 3.77 8.22
CA ALA A 121 -10.99 2.79 7.93
C ALA A 121 -12.11 3.32 7.03
N ARG A 122 -12.34 4.65 7.00
CA ARG A 122 -13.36 5.26 6.12
C ARG A 122 -12.99 5.20 4.63
N PHE A 123 -11.70 5.08 4.32
CA PHE A 123 -11.20 4.96 2.96
C PHE A 123 -11.02 3.51 2.52
N VAL A 124 -11.27 2.55 3.41
CA VAL A 124 -11.05 1.13 3.15
C VAL A 124 -12.30 0.51 2.56
N ASP A 125 -12.16 -0.05 1.36
CA ASP A 125 -13.14 -0.98 0.82
C ASP A 125 -12.96 -2.35 1.52
N LEU A 126 -14.00 -2.78 2.24
CA LEU A 126 -13.97 -4.02 3.01
C LEU A 126 -13.84 -5.25 2.11
N GLU A 127 -14.48 -5.26 0.94
CA GLU A 127 -14.40 -6.38 0.00
C GLU A 127 -12.98 -6.49 -0.56
N GLU A 128 -12.39 -5.35 -0.93
CA GLU A 128 -11.00 -5.29 -1.39
C GLU A 128 -10.02 -5.66 -0.29
N LEU A 129 -10.29 -5.30 0.97
CA LEU A 129 -9.48 -5.70 2.11
C LEU A 129 -9.50 -7.22 2.28
N VAL A 130 -10.66 -7.87 2.13
CA VAL A 130 -10.76 -9.33 2.18
C VAL A 130 -9.99 -9.98 1.03
N VAL A 131 -10.09 -9.44 -0.19
CA VAL A 131 -9.31 -9.92 -1.35
C VAL A 131 -7.81 -9.77 -1.11
N ALA A 132 -7.37 -8.62 -0.58
CA ALA A 132 -5.98 -8.36 -0.24
C ALA A 132 -5.48 -9.28 0.87
N ALA A 133 -6.29 -9.52 1.91
CA ALA A 133 -6.00 -10.45 2.99
C ALA A 133 -5.89 -11.90 2.46
N ALA A 134 -6.80 -12.31 1.58
CA ALA A 134 -6.75 -13.63 0.95
C ALA A 134 -5.50 -13.77 0.06
N ALA A 135 -5.21 -12.78 -0.80
CA ALA A 135 -4.03 -12.77 -1.66
C ALA A 135 -2.72 -12.81 -0.85
N THR A 136 -2.68 -12.14 0.31
CA THR A 136 -1.52 -12.16 1.21
C THR A 136 -1.42 -13.45 2.03
N ALA A 137 -2.51 -14.16 2.30
CA ALA A 137 -2.50 -15.45 2.98
C ALA A 137 -2.13 -16.63 2.06
N LEU A 138 -2.34 -16.49 0.74
CA LEU A 138 -2.02 -17.55 -0.21
C LEU A 138 -0.52 -17.86 -0.24
N SER A 139 -0.23 -19.15 -0.14
CA SER A 139 1.12 -19.70 -0.33
C SER A 139 1.53 -19.59 -1.80
N ALA A 140 2.83 -19.50 -2.07
CA ALA A 140 3.32 -19.51 -3.43
C ALA A 140 2.96 -20.84 -4.11
N PRO A 141 2.42 -20.82 -5.34
CA PRO A 141 2.09 -22.06 -6.04
C PRO A 141 3.36 -22.86 -6.32
N GLU A 142 3.34 -24.13 -5.96
CA GLU A 142 4.42 -25.07 -6.32
C GLU A 142 4.32 -25.38 -7.81
N LEU A 143 5.40 -25.13 -8.54
CA LEU A 143 5.48 -25.45 -9.96
C LEU A 143 5.98 -26.88 -10.12
N PRO A 144 5.36 -27.71 -10.98
CA PRO A 144 5.90 -29.02 -11.32
C PRO A 144 7.11 -28.84 -12.25
N LEU A 145 8.26 -28.49 -11.68
CA LEU A 145 9.52 -28.22 -12.40
C LEU A 145 10.06 -29.45 -13.16
N GLY A 146 9.52 -30.65 -12.89
CA GLY A 146 9.84 -31.89 -13.58
C GLY A 146 8.84 -32.30 -14.66
N ASP A 147 7.79 -31.52 -14.91
CA ASP A 147 6.81 -31.84 -15.95
C ASP A 147 7.37 -31.46 -17.35
N PRO A 148 7.51 -32.44 -18.26
CA PRO A 148 8.03 -32.22 -19.61
C PRO A 148 7.20 -31.23 -20.45
N ALA A 149 5.95 -30.95 -20.09
CA ALA A 149 5.14 -29.91 -20.72
C ALA A 149 5.79 -28.52 -20.60
N PHE A 150 6.59 -28.29 -19.57
CA PHE A 150 7.29 -27.03 -19.32
C PHE A 150 8.68 -26.94 -19.98
N ALA A 151 9.20 -28.05 -20.54
CA ALA A 151 10.46 -28.08 -21.27
C ALA A 151 10.45 -27.19 -22.53
N VAL A 152 9.26 -26.96 -23.10
CA VAL A 152 9.04 -26.10 -24.28
C VAL A 152 9.31 -24.62 -23.96
N LEU A 153 9.26 -24.22 -22.69
CA LEU A 153 9.41 -22.82 -22.24
C LEU A 153 10.87 -22.43 -21.96
N GLY A 154 11.84 -23.31 -22.20
CA GLY A 154 13.28 -23.08 -22.03
C GLY A 154 13.86 -23.71 -20.76
N GLY A 155 15.09 -23.33 -20.41
CA GLY A 155 15.83 -23.95 -19.29
C GLY A 155 15.11 -23.81 -17.94
N ASN A 156 15.13 -24.88 -17.13
CA ASN A 156 14.40 -25.03 -15.86
C ASN A 156 14.52 -23.84 -14.89
N SER A 157 15.64 -23.11 -14.91
CA SER A 157 15.87 -21.93 -14.07
C SER A 157 15.12 -20.67 -14.53
N ARG A 158 14.78 -20.54 -15.82
CA ARG A 158 13.92 -19.45 -16.33
C ARG A 158 12.45 -19.77 -16.11
N VAL A 159 12.08 -21.04 -16.26
CA VAL A 159 10.70 -21.51 -16.06
C VAL A 159 10.28 -21.51 -14.60
N SER A 160 11.20 -21.69 -13.64
CA SER A 160 10.90 -21.52 -12.21
C SER A 160 10.80 -20.05 -11.79
N ARG A 161 11.63 -19.17 -12.40
CA ARG A 161 11.73 -17.77 -12.01
C ARG A 161 10.57 -16.92 -12.52
N ALA A 162 10.13 -17.11 -13.76
CA ALA A 162 9.08 -16.29 -14.35
C ALA A 162 7.72 -16.37 -13.61
N PRO A 163 7.22 -17.55 -13.20
CA PRO A 163 5.97 -17.64 -12.45
C PRO A 163 6.13 -17.23 -11.00
N ALA A 164 7.30 -17.42 -10.39
CA ALA A 164 7.59 -16.87 -9.06
C ALA A 164 7.61 -15.33 -9.07
N ASP A 165 8.17 -14.72 -10.11
CA ASP A 165 8.15 -13.26 -10.32
C ASP A 165 6.73 -12.77 -10.62
N LEU A 166 5.95 -13.51 -11.42
CA LEU A 166 4.54 -13.21 -11.69
C LEU A 166 3.70 -13.29 -10.42
N TRP A 167 3.88 -14.35 -9.63
CA TRP A 167 3.20 -14.53 -8.35
C TRP A 167 3.51 -13.39 -7.38
N ARG A 168 4.79 -13.00 -7.26
CA ARG A 168 5.20 -11.85 -6.43
C ARG A 168 4.56 -10.55 -6.90
N ARG A 169 4.53 -10.29 -8.21
CA ARG A 169 3.90 -9.09 -8.78
C ARG A 169 2.40 -9.09 -8.55
N TRP A 170 1.73 -10.21 -8.84
CA TRP A 170 0.29 -10.36 -8.61
C TRP A 170 -0.07 -10.19 -7.14
N ARG A 171 0.65 -10.85 -6.21
CA ARG A 171 0.42 -10.70 -4.77
C ARG A 171 0.68 -9.28 -4.28
N SER A 172 1.70 -8.61 -4.82
CA SER A 172 1.99 -7.21 -4.52
C SER A 172 0.93 -6.26 -5.08
N ALA A 173 0.36 -6.58 -6.24
CA ALA A 173 -0.72 -5.86 -6.88
C ALA A 173 -2.04 -6.05 -6.12
N ALA A 174 -2.43 -7.29 -5.84
CA ALA A 174 -3.66 -7.66 -5.14
C ALA A 174 -3.66 -7.21 -3.67
N GLY A 175 -2.50 -6.97 -3.06
CA GLY A 175 -2.38 -6.46 -1.70
C GLY A 175 -2.53 -4.94 -1.53
N ARG A 176 -2.71 -4.17 -2.62
CA ARG A 176 -2.78 -2.69 -2.63
C ARG A 176 -4.16 -2.02 -2.86
N PRO A 177 -5.19 -2.65 -3.46
CA PRO A 177 -6.41 -1.95 -3.88
C PRO A 177 -7.36 -1.63 -2.72
N TRP A 178 -7.12 -2.15 -1.51
CA TRP A 178 -7.95 -1.87 -0.34
C TRP A 178 -7.80 -0.43 0.19
N GLU A 179 -6.76 0.31 -0.24
CA GLU A 179 -6.58 1.72 0.13
C GLU A 179 -7.50 2.66 -0.67
N GLY A 180 -8.31 2.15 -1.61
CA GLY A 180 -9.51 2.81 -2.13
C GLY A 180 -9.74 2.64 -3.64
N PRO A 181 -10.90 3.10 -4.14
CA PRO A 181 -11.39 2.75 -5.47
C PRO A 181 -10.59 3.47 -6.57
N GLY A 182 -10.21 2.73 -7.62
CA GLY A 182 -9.42 3.21 -8.75
C GLY A 182 -8.11 2.45 -8.98
N THR A 183 -7.63 1.68 -8.00
CA THR A 183 -6.38 0.91 -8.17
C THR A 183 -6.57 -0.31 -9.10
N ARG A 184 -7.78 -0.89 -9.20
CA ARG A 184 -8.05 -2.09 -10.02
C ARG A 184 -7.89 -1.89 -11.53
N ALA A 185 -8.34 -0.76 -12.09
CA ALA A 185 -8.22 -0.50 -13.53
C ALA A 185 -6.75 -0.44 -13.99
N PHE A 186 -5.86 0.04 -13.12
CA PHE A 186 -4.42 0.07 -13.34
C PHE A 186 -3.79 -1.32 -13.28
N LEU A 187 -4.28 -2.20 -12.38
CA LEU A 187 -3.75 -3.55 -12.19
C LEU A 187 -4.04 -4.49 -13.37
N SER A 188 -5.25 -4.48 -13.92
CA SER A 188 -5.58 -5.28 -15.11
C SER A 188 -4.74 -4.85 -16.32
N TYR A 189 -4.54 -3.55 -16.50
CA TYR A 189 -3.71 -3.00 -17.57
C TYR A 189 -2.22 -3.32 -17.42
N GLU A 190 -1.63 -3.14 -16.22
CA GLU A 190 -0.22 -3.46 -15.93
C GLU A 190 0.10 -4.95 -16.06
N ILE A 191 -0.81 -5.82 -15.60
CA ILE A 191 -0.63 -7.27 -15.69
C ILE A 191 -0.65 -7.70 -17.17
N VAL A 192 -1.63 -7.24 -17.95
CA VAL A 192 -1.73 -7.55 -19.39
C VAL A 192 -0.55 -6.96 -20.18
N ARG A 193 -0.13 -5.73 -19.87
CA ARG A 193 1.02 -5.07 -20.50
C ARG A 193 2.33 -5.78 -20.16
N GLY A 194 2.53 -6.18 -18.91
CA GLY A 194 3.70 -6.93 -18.45
C GLY A 194 3.83 -8.30 -19.11
N MET A 195 2.70 -8.99 -19.34
CA MET A 195 2.67 -10.25 -20.10
C MET A 195 3.08 -10.03 -21.57
N ARG A 196 2.59 -8.95 -22.21
CA ARG A 196 2.95 -8.61 -23.60
C ARG A 196 4.43 -8.22 -23.76
N SER A 197 5.01 -7.50 -22.80
CA SER A 197 6.42 -7.09 -22.87
C SER A 197 7.42 -8.25 -22.72
N ASN A 198 7.03 -9.33 -22.03
CA ASN A 198 7.87 -10.54 -21.92
C ASN A 198 7.82 -11.41 -23.19
N LEU A 199 6.73 -11.34 -23.97
CA LEU A 199 6.62 -11.99 -25.28
C LEU A 199 7.47 -11.28 -26.35
N GLY A 200 7.67 -9.96 -26.23
CA GLY A 200 8.51 -9.18 -27.16
C GLY A 200 10.03 -9.32 -26.97
N ARG A 201 10.48 -10.03 -25.92
CA ARG A 201 11.92 -10.34 -25.68
C ARG A 201 12.35 -11.73 -26.17
N VAL A 202 11.49 -12.44 -26.92
CA VAL A 202 11.92 -13.58 -27.72
C VAL A 202 12.57 -13.02 -28.99
N THR A 203 13.90 -12.90 -28.89
CA THR A 203 14.85 -12.51 -29.93
C THR A 203 14.55 -13.20 -31.25
N THR A 204 14.27 -12.39 -32.28
CA THR A 204 14.58 -12.70 -33.67
C THR A 204 16.07 -13.06 -33.75
N ARG A 205 16.34 -14.36 -33.89
CA ARG A 205 17.66 -14.90 -34.18
C ARG A 205 17.99 -14.50 -35.63
N PRO A 206 19.09 -13.77 -35.92
CA PRO A 206 19.45 -13.48 -37.29
C PRO A 206 19.89 -14.78 -37.98
N GLU A 207 19.32 -15.05 -39.16
CA GLU A 207 19.70 -16.15 -40.03
C GLU A 207 21.20 -16.10 -40.39
N PRO A 208 21.90 -17.24 -40.43
CA PRO A 208 23.27 -17.28 -40.93
C PRO A 208 23.24 -17.14 -42.46
N ARG A 209 23.77 -16.02 -42.97
CA ARG A 209 24.06 -15.84 -44.40
C ARG A 209 25.08 -16.89 -44.84
N LEU A 210 24.64 -17.85 -45.65
CA LEU A 210 25.49 -18.67 -46.50
C LEU A 210 26.26 -17.75 -47.47
N ARG A 211 27.59 -17.77 -47.41
CA ARG A 211 28.44 -17.18 -48.46
C ARG A 211 28.64 -18.24 -49.55
N VAL A 212 28.33 -17.85 -50.78
CA VAL A 212 28.78 -18.51 -52.03
C VAL A 212 30.15 -17.93 -52.40
#